data_AF-A0A421K980-F1
#
_entry.id   AF-A0A421K980-F1
#
_cell.length_a   1.000
_cell.length_b   1.000
_cell.length_c   1.000
_cell.angle_alpha   90.00
_cell.angle_beta   90.00
_cell.angle_gamma   90.00
#
_symmetry.space_group_name_H-M   'P 1'
#
loop_
_entity.id
_entity.type
_entity.pdbx_description
1 polymer ?
#
loop_
_entity_poly.entity_id
_entity_poly.type
_entity_poly.pdbx_seq_one_letter_code
_entity_poly.pdbx_strand_id
1 'polypeptide(L)'
;MNLLQRVKNIIAIGRAVRPLADGRIQIQFFSNDTRELPHPQPYGFASSPETGEAVGVFPGGDRSRGVVLVLSSAGSPSLAKGEVAVWDSHGGSVIKLMQDGTVAVIPGGGG
;
A
#
# COMPACT_ATOMS: atom_id res chain seq x y z
N MET A 1 28.66 -5.05 8.18
CA MET A 1 27.57 -4.24 8.77
C MET A 1 27.38 -4.67 10.22
N ASN A 2 27.31 -3.74 11.18
CA ASN A 2 27.14 -4.09 12.60
C ASN A 2 25.67 -4.40 12.94
N LEU A 3 25.42 -5.02 14.11
CA LEU A 3 24.09 -5.47 14.52
C LEU A 3 23.08 -4.31 14.58
N LEU A 4 23.48 -3.16 15.14
CA LEU A 4 22.62 -1.99 15.26
C LEU A 4 22.14 -1.49 13.90
N GLN A 5 23.02 -1.44 12.90
CA GLN A 5 22.66 -1.03 11.55
C GLN A 5 21.69 -2.03 10.90
N ARG A 6 21.89 -3.33 11.13
CA ARG A 6 20.95 -4.36 10.63
C ARG A 6 19.56 -4.16 11.22
N VAL A 7 19.46 -3.95 12.53
CA VAL A 7 18.18 -3.71 13.22
C VAL A 7 17.50 -2.46 12.68
N LYS A 8 18.23 -1.35 12.53
CA LYS A 8 17.69 -0.10 11.95
C LYS A 8 17.16 -0.28 10.52
N ASN A 9 17.75 -1.19 9.76
CA ASN A 9 17.37 -1.42 8.37
C ASN A 9 16.17 -2.36 8.19
N ILE A 10 15.68 -3.03 9.25
CA ILE A 10 14.60 -4.04 9.11
C ILE A 10 13.30 -3.43 8.62
N ILE A 11 12.95 -2.23 9.11
CA ILE A 11 11.72 -1.53 8.73
C ILE A 11 12.12 -0.18 8.17
N ALA A 12 11.55 0.18 7.02
CA ALA A 12 11.68 1.53 6.49
C ALA A 12 10.33 2.06 6.02
N ILE A 13 10.10 3.33 6.29
CA ILE A 13 8.97 4.09 5.79
C ILE A 13 9.47 4.93 4.61
N GLY A 14 8.67 5.02 3.57
CA GLY A 14 9.00 5.76 2.37
C GLY A 14 7.77 6.16 1.59
N ARG A 15 7.99 6.71 0.41
CA ARG A 15 6.93 7.08 -0.54
C ARG A 15 7.03 6.22 -1.79
N ALA A 16 5.94 5.55 -2.14
CA ALA A 16 5.78 4.93 -3.43
C ALA A 16 5.73 5.99 -4.53
N VAL A 17 6.63 5.87 -5.49
CA VAL A 17 6.84 6.83 -6.58
C VAL A 17 6.16 6.34 -7.85
N ARG A 18 6.27 5.05 -8.16
CA ARG A 18 5.78 4.51 -9.44
C ARG A 18 5.58 2.99 -9.40
N PRO A 19 4.44 2.47 -9.88
CA PRO A 19 4.29 1.04 -10.16
C PRO A 19 5.12 0.60 -11.38
N LEU A 20 5.62 -0.63 -11.37
CA LEU A 20 6.39 -1.23 -12.47
C LEU A 20 5.54 -2.27 -13.21
N ALA A 21 5.89 -2.54 -14.48
CA ALA A 21 5.15 -3.46 -15.34
C ALA A 21 5.15 -4.92 -14.85
N ASP A 22 6.11 -5.30 -14.01
CA ASP A 22 6.26 -6.64 -13.44
C ASP A 22 5.53 -6.80 -12.08
N GLY A 23 4.71 -5.83 -11.69
CA GLY A 23 3.96 -5.83 -10.43
C GLY A 23 4.76 -5.39 -9.20
N ARG A 24 6.05 -5.03 -9.35
CA ARG A 24 6.80 -4.35 -8.30
C ARG A 24 6.40 -2.88 -8.20
N ILE A 25 6.81 -2.24 -7.12
CA ILE A 25 6.65 -0.80 -6.90
C ILE A 25 7.99 -0.16 -6.56
N GLN A 26 8.26 1.00 -7.17
CA GLN A 26 9.38 1.83 -6.82
C GLN A 26 9.03 2.67 -5.59
N ILE A 27 9.83 2.55 -4.53
CA ILE A 27 9.69 3.33 -3.30
C ILE A 27 10.96 4.12 -3.07
N GLN A 28 10.78 5.39 -2.73
CA GLN A 28 11.83 6.25 -2.20
C GLN A 28 11.74 6.25 -0.66
N PHE A 29 12.70 5.60 -0.01
CA PHE A 29 12.85 5.62 1.44
C PHE A 29 13.65 6.85 1.89
N PHE A 30 13.62 7.12 3.20
CA PHE A 30 14.45 8.17 3.81
C PHE A 30 15.93 8.05 3.39
N SER A 31 16.62 9.20 3.33
CA SER A 31 18.01 9.33 2.87
C SER A 31 18.24 8.99 1.38
N ASN A 32 17.24 9.24 0.53
CA ASN A 32 17.31 9.05 -0.92
C ASN A 32 17.59 7.61 -1.37
N ASP A 33 17.21 6.61 -0.57
CA ASP A 33 17.34 5.19 -0.94
C ASP A 33 16.13 4.74 -1.76
N THR A 34 16.31 4.63 -3.07
CA THR A 34 15.25 4.19 -3.99
C THR A 34 15.36 2.68 -4.24
N ARG A 35 14.26 1.95 -4.06
CA ARG A 35 14.19 0.50 -4.28
C ARG A 35 12.97 0.11 -5.09
N GLU A 36 13.11 -0.95 -5.85
CA GLU A 36 12.01 -1.58 -6.58
C GLU A 36 11.68 -2.90 -5.90
N LEU A 37 10.56 -2.94 -5.19
CA LEU A 37 10.23 -4.05 -4.30
C LEU A 37 8.88 -4.68 -4.70
N PRO A 38 8.72 -6.00 -4.50
CA PRO A 38 7.42 -6.64 -4.65
C PRO A 38 6.43 -6.14 -3.60
N HIS A 39 5.17 -5.99 -4.00
CA HIS A 39 4.03 -5.70 -3.12
C HIS A 39 3.01 -6.86 -3.21
N PRO A 40 3.21 -7.94 -2.44
CA PRO A 40 2.27 -9.05 -2.44
C PRO A 40 0.95 -8.62 -1.81
N GLN A 41 -0.15 -9.01 -2.46
CA GLN A 41 -1.51 -8.75 -1.98
C GLN A 41 -2.12 -10.04 -1.44
N PRO A 42 -3.06 -9.96 -0.48
CA PRO A 42 -3.79 -11.13 -0.01
C PRO A 42 -4.48 -11.85 -1.17
N TYR A 43 -4.54 -13.17 -1.11
CA TYR A 43 -5.22 -13.97 -2.14
C TYR A 43 -6.67 -13.51 -2.34
N GLY A 44 -7.09 -13.37 -3.61
CA GLY A 44 -8.41 -12.83 -3.96
C GLY A 44 -8.48 -11.30 -4.03
N PHE A 45 -7.41 -10.60 -3.63
CA PHE A 45 -7.27 -9.15 -3.80
C PHE A 45 -6.19 -8.84 -4.83
N ALA A 46 -6.50 -7.90 -5.72
CA ALA A 46 -5.57 -7.36 -6.70
C ALA A 46 -5.92 -5.90 -6.96
N SER A 47 -4.92 -5.03 -6.82
CA SER A 47 -4.96 -3.61 -7.15
C SER A 47 -3.71 -3.24 -7.96
N SER A 48 -3.86 -2.24 -8.82
CA SER A 48 -2.69 -1.54 -9.36
C SER A 48 -2.11 -0.67 -8.25
N PRO A 49 -0.81 -0.79 -7.90
CA PRO A 49 -0.24 -0.02 -6.81
C PRO A 49 -0.31 1.48 -7.10
N GLU A 50 -0.93 2.25 -6.19
CA GLU A 50 -0.94 3.71 -6.27
C GLU A 50 0.33 4.34 -5.67
N THR A 51 0.58 5.60 -6.00
CA THR A 51 1.60 6.39 -5.31
C THR A 51 1.08 6.83 -3.94
N GLY A 52 1.90 6.70 -2.90
CA GLY A 52 1.49 7.04 -1.53
C GLY A 52 2.54 6.68 -0.51
N GLU A 53 2.18 6.58 0.76
CA GLU A 53 3.12 6.14 1.81
C GLU A 53 3.26 4.62 1.77
N ALA A 54 4.48 4.16 2.03
CA ALA A 54 4.80 2.75 1.97
C ALA A 54 5.62 2.31 3.19
N VAL A 55 5.33 1.10 3.68
CA VAL A 55 6.14 0.42 4.68
C VAL A 55 6.83 -0.78 4.04
N GLY A 56 8.14 -0.71 3.94
CA GLY A 56 9.00 -1.77 3.48
C GLY A 56 9.61 -2.55 4.64
N VAL A 57 9.67 -3.87 4.51
CA VAL A 57 10.38 -4.77 5.43
C VAL A 57 11.54 -5.43 4.72
N PHE A 58 12.69 -5.49 5.40
CA PHE A 58 13.96 -5.99 4.88
C PHE A 58 14.50 -7.08 5.81
N PRO A 59 14.22 -8.36 5.51
CA PRO A 59 14.68 -9.48 6.33
C PRO A 59 16.19 -9.43 6.61
N GLY A 60 16.57 -9.52 7.89
CA GLY A 60 17.97 -9.46 8.31
C GLY A 60 18.67 -8.11 8.09
N GLY A 61 17.91 -7.06 7.75
CA GLY A 61 18.42 -5.72 7.44
C GLY A 61 18.99 -5.57 6.03
N ASP A 62 18.76 -6.55 5.14
CA ASP A 62 19.24 -6.52 3.76
C ASP A 62 18.31 -5.71 2.86
N ARG A 63 18.74 -4.50 2.51
CA ARG A 63 17.97 -3.54 1.69
C ARG A 63 17.75 -4.00 0.24
N SER A 64 18.43 -5.06 -0.22
CA SER A 64 18.23 -5.64 -1.56
C SER A 64 17.09 -6.65 -1.64
N ARG A 65 16.62 -7.19 -0.50
CA ARG A 65 15.62 -8.27 -0.43
C ARG A 65 14.32 -7.83 0.27
N GLY A 66 13.92 -6.59 0.03
CA GLY A 66 12.74 -6.01 0.68
C GLY A 66 11.41 -6.50 0.12
N VAL A 67 10.35 -6.28 0.90
CA VAL A 67 8.95 -6.46 0.50
C VAL A 67 8.12 -5.30 1.03
N VAL A 68 7.11 -4.87 0.28
CA VAL A 68 6.18 -3.80 0.69
C VAL A 68 4.97 -4.43 1.35
N LEU A 69 4.76 -4.14 2.63
CA LEU A 69 3.64 -4.69 3.40
C LEU A 69 2.41 -3.78 3.39
N VAL A 70 2.64 -2.46 3.39
CA VAL A 70 1.58 -1.45 3.40
C VAL A 70 1.88 -0.45 2.30
N LEU A 71 0.84 -0.14 1.53
CA LEU A 71 0.82 0.94 0.57
C LEU A 71 -0.48 1.71 0.78
N SER A 72 -0.38 2.99 1.13
CA SER A 72 -1.54 3.87 1.24
C SER A 72 -1.87 4.49 -0.11
N SER A 73 -3.16 4.68 -0.37
CA SER A 73 -3.69 5.56 -1.39
C SER A 73 -4.16 6.88 -0.78
N ALA A 74 -4.32 7.91 -1.60
CA ALA A 74 -4.94 9.15 -1.17
C ALA A 74 -6.47 9.03 -1.19
N GLY A 75 -7.16 9.68 -0.24
CA GLY A 75 -8.61 9.88 -0.31
C GLY A 75 -9.45 8.65 0.05
N SER A 76 -9.42 8.23 1.31
CA SER A 76 -10.33 7.19 1.82
C SER A 76 -11.79 7.68 1.87
N PRO A 77 -12.79 6.81 1.63
CA PRO A 77 -14.18 7.16 1.85
C PRO A 77 -14.44 7.43 3.34
N SER A 78 -15.43 8.29 3.63
CA SER A 78 -15.94 8.42 5.00
C SER A 78 -16.65 7.12 5.41
N LEU A 79 -16.24 6.57 6.56
CA LEU A 79 -16.77 5.35 7.16
C LEU A 79 -17.21 5.63 8.60
N ALA A 80 -18.40 5.17 8.97
CA ALA A 80 -18.82 5.15 10.37
C ALA A 80 -18.08 4.03 11.13
N LYS A 81 -18.16 4.05 12.46
CA LYS A 81 -17.49 3.07 13.32
C LYS A 81 -17.93 1.65 12.96
N GLY A 82 -16.97 0.82 12.55
CA GLY A 82 -17.20 -0.60 12.24
C GLY A 82 -17.57 -0.87 10.78
N GLU A 83 -17.77 0.17 9.95
CA GLU A 83 -17.93 -0.01 8.51
C GLU A 83 -16.59 -0.31 7.84
N VAL A 84 -16.65 -1.05 6.73
CA VAL A 84 -15.48 -1.41 5.92
C VAL A 84 -15.80 -1.13 4.45
N ALA A 85 -14.79 -0.74 3.67
CA ALA A 85 -14.97 -0.54 2.24
C ALA A 85 -13.82 -1.08 1.42
N VAL A 86 -14.15 -1.49 0.19
CA VAL A 86 -13.23 -1.60 -0.94
C VAL A 86 -13.58 -0.45 -1.87
N TRP A 87 -12.60 0.38 -2.23
CA TRP A 87 -12.84 1.58 -3.02
C TRP A 87 -11.76 1.81 -4.06
N ASP A 88 -12.13 2.57 -5.08
CA ASP A 88 -11.23 3.13 -6.08
C ASP A 88 -11.10 4.63 -5.83
N SER A 89 -9.91 5.09 -5.46
CA SER A 89 -9.60 6.50 -5.21
C SER A 89 -9.64 7.37 -6.47
N HIS A 90 -9.50 6.77 -7.66
CA HIS A 90 -9.50 7.50 -8.92
C HIS A 90 -10.92 7.63 -9.49
N GLY A 91 -11.60 6.51 -9.72
CA GLY A 91 -12.95 6.48 -10.28
C GLY A 91 -14.07 6.74 -9.26
N GLY A 92 -13.77 6.69 -7.96
CA GLY A 92 -14.75 6.99 -6.90
C GLY A 92 -15.77 5.88 -6.64
N SER A 93 -15.60 4.70 -7.25
CA SER A 93 -16.47 3.54 -6.99
C SER A 93 -16.19 2.95 -5.61
N VAL A 94 -17.25 2.59 -4.87
CA VAL A 94 -17.12 2.07 -3.50
C VAL A 94 -18.07 0.90 -3.26
N ILE A 95 -17.56 -0.18 -2.68
CA ILE A 95 -18.34 -1.25 -2.05
C ILE A 95 -18.20 -1.08 -0.53
N LYS A 96 -19.30 -0.78 0.16
CA LYS A 96 -19.32 -0.60 1.64
C LYS A 96 -20.08 -1.73 2.32
N LEU A 97 -19.51 -2.25 3.40
CA LEU A 97 -20.16 -3.11 4.37
C LEU A 97 -20.56 -2.24 5.56
N MET A 98 -21.86 -2.07 5.76
CA MET A 98 -22.41 -1.13 6.75
C MET A 98 -22.66 -1.81 8.09
N GLN A 99 -22.72 -1.03 9.16
CA GLN A 99 -22.89 -1.55 10.53
C GLN A 99 -24.22 -2.29 10.73
N ASP A 100 -25.27 -1.91 10.01
CA ASP A 100 -26.58 -2.55 10.04
C ASP A 100 -26.65 -3.88 9.27
N GLY A 101 -25.53 -4.32 8.71
CA GLY A 101 -25.41 -5.56 7.94
C GLY A 101 -25.74 -5.42 6.46
N THR A 102 -26.08 -4.21 6.00
CA THR A 102 -26.32 -3.95 4.58
C THR A 102 -25.01 -3.79 3.79
N VAL A 103 -25.09 -4.03 2.48
CA VAL A 103 -24.00 -3.81 1.54
C VAL A 103 -24.44 -2.76 0.53
N ALA A 104 -23.69 -1.66 0.44
CA ALA A 104 -23.93 -0.61 -0.53
C ALA A 104 -22.89 -0.69 -1.65
N VAL A 105 -23.36 -0.71 -2.90
CA VAL A 105 -22.52 -0.60 -4.10
C VAL A 105 -22.79 0.77 -4.71
N ILE A 106 -21.81 1.66 -4.56
CA ILE A 106 -21.90 3.05 -5.00
C ILE A 106 -21.06 3.17 -6.28
N PRO A 107 -21.68 3.38 -7.44
CA PRO A 107 -20.94 3.58 -8.67
C PRO A 107 -20.18 4.91 -8.61
N GLY A 108 -18.97 4.92 -9.17
CA GLY A 108 -18.24 6.14 -9.43
C GLY A 108 -18.96 7.03 -10.43
N GLY A 109 -18.91 8.35 -10.21
CA GLY A 109 -19.35 9.34 -11.19
C GLY A 109 -18.26 9.50 -12.24
N GLY A 110 -18.24 8.64 -13.25
CA GLY A 110 -17.29 8.79 -14.37
C GLY A 110 -17.39 10.19 -14.97
N GLY A 111 -16.26 10.89 -15.05
CA GLY A 111 -16.09 12.05 -15.93
C GLY A 111 -15.81 11.61 -17.36
#